data_AF-A0A9P5VWC6-F1
#
_entry.id   AF-A0A9P5VWC6-F1
#
_cell.length_a   1.000
_cell.length_b   1.000
_cell.length_c   1.000
_cell.angle_alpha   90.00
_cell.angle_beta   90.00
_cell.angle_gamma   90.00
#
_symmetry.space_group_name_H-M   'P 1'
#
loop_
_entity.id
_entity.type
_entity.pdbx_description
1 polymer ?
#
loop_
_entity_poly.entity_id
_entity_poly.type
_entity_poly.pdbx_seq_one_letter_code
_entity_poly.pdbx_strand_id
1 'polypeptide(L)'
;MPWATTSTSLSDTTTLQHHEDNSPVTWPPLTKFNLSWPGLQPENWKRVLEAIDFSTLEELILMGEGFSIEQFEQLVKSMADTKPTVRLQSLDLTSTALEKCQNTNRLQTVYDMFRELVPRATIRVISMWS
;
A
#
# COMPACT_ATOMS: atom_id res chain seq x y z
N MET A 1 50.27 48.58 40.95
CA MET A 1 50.43 48.01 39.59
C MET A 1 49.06 47.53 39.12
N PRO A 2 48.75 47.70 37.83
CA PRO A 2 47.40 47.60 37.25
C PRO A 2 46.94 46.15 37.09
N TRP A 3 45.63 46.00 36.98
CA TRP A 3 44.90 44.75 36.78
C TRP A 3 45.21 44.21 35.38
N ALA A 4 45.77 43.00 35.30
CA ALA A 4 45.88 42.26 34.05
C ALA A 4 44.76 41.22 33.99
N THR A 5 43.75 41.53 33.17
CA THR A 5 42.76 40.62 32.63
C THR A 5 43.46 39.44 31.96
N THR A 6 43.23 38.22 32.43
CA THR A 6 43.57 37.01 31.67
C THR A 6 42.27 36.30 31.32
N SER A 7 42.08 36.20 30.01
CA SER A 7 40.93 35.65 29.30
C SER A 7 40.78 34.17 29.59
N THR A 8 39.69 33.77 30.24
CA THR A 8 39.27 32.37 30.29
C THR A 8 38.70 32.02 28.91
N SER A 9 39.53 31.46 28.03
CA SER A 9 39.06 30.87 26.77
C SER A 9 38.41 29.52 27.06
N LEU A 10 37.10 29.54 27.28
CA LEU A 10 36.26 28.35 27.24
C LEU A 10 36.13 27.89 25.78
N SER A 11 36.85 26.84 25.41
CA SER A 11 36.51 25.99 24.27
C SER A 11 37.10 24.61 24.51
N ASP A 12 36.56 23.92 25.51
CA ASP A 12 36.59 22.46 25.52
C ASP A 12 35.79 21.98 24.31
N THR A 13 36.50 21.72 23.22
CA THR A 13 35.94 21.05 22.04
C THR A 13 35.64 19.60 22.45
N THR A 14 34.52 19.41 23.13
CA THR A 14 33.92 18.09 23.26
C THR A 14 33.57 17.68 21.84
N THR A 15 34.40 16.82 21.25
CA THR A 15 34.08 16.14 20.01
C THR A 15 32.81 15.35 20.28
N LEU A 16 31.66 15.92 19.94
CA LEU A 16 30.44 15.16 19.72
C LEU A 16 30.77 14.23 18.55
N GLN A 17 31.31 13.06 18.87
CA GLN A 17 31.11 11.89 18.04
C GLN A 17 29.59 11.67 18.05
N HIS A 18 28.90 12.36 17.15
CA HIS A 18 27.64 11.88 16.62
C HIS A 18 28.02 10.54 16.02
N HIS A 19 27.82 9.48 16.80
CA HIS A 19 27.57 8.17 16.26
C HIS A 19 26.37 8.39 15.35
N GLU A 20 26.61 8.69 14.08
CA GLU A 20 25.64 8.45 13.04
C GLU A 20 25.41 6.95 13.10
N ASP A 21 24.43 6.59 13.91
CA ASP A 21 23.79 5.29 13.89
C ASP A 21 23.11 5.20 12.52
N ASN A 22 23.92 5.00 11.48
CA ASN A 22 23.54 4.75 10.09
C ASN A 22 23.02 3.31 9.96
N SER A 23 22.36 2.82 11.01
CA SER A 23 21.53 1.65 10.93
C SER A 23 20.42 1.98 9.93
N PRO A 24 20.34 1.29 8.77
CA PRO A 24 19.30 1.57 7.79
C PRO A 24 17.95 1.44 8.49
N VAL A 25 17.13 2.48 8.42
CA VAL A 25 15.78 2.44 8.98
C VAL A 25 15.01 1.40 8.20
N THR A 26 14.89 0.20 8.76
CA THR A 26 14.03 -0.85 8.23
C THR A 26 12.63 -0.57 8.72
N TRP A 27 11.81 0.01 7.85
CA TRP A 27 10.38 0.15 8.13
C TRP A 27 9.77 -1.25 8.26
N PRO A 28 8.84 -1.44 9.22
CA PRO A 28 8.10 -2.69 9.28
C PRO A 28 7.34 -2.90 7.96
N PRO A 29 7.16 -4.16 7.52
CA PRO A 29 6.42 -4.47 6.31
C PRO A 29 4.98 -3.96 6.41
N LEU A 30 4.46 -3.44 5.30
CA LEU A 30 3.10 -2.92 5.23
C LEU A 30 2.09 -4.08 5.15
N THR A 31 1.38 -4.34 6.24
CA THR A 31 0.38 -5.43 6.30
C THR A 31 -1.03 -4.98 5.95
N LYS A 32 -1.32 -3.68 6.08
CA LYS A 32 -2.64 -3.10 5.79
C LYS A 32 -2.50 -1.86 4.94
N PHE A 33 -3.23 -1.80 3.83
CA PHE A 33 -3.25 -0.65 2.94
C PHE A 33 -4.69 -0.25 2.65
N ASN A 34 -5.04 0.98 3.00
CA ASN A 34 -6.33 1.56 2.70
C ASN A 34 -6.15 2.78 1.80
N LEU A 35 -6.70 2.68 0.60
CA LEU A 35 -6.80 3.77 -0.34
C LEU A 35 -8.26 4.03 -0.66
N SER A 36 -8.86 4.88 0.17
CA SER A 36 -10.22 5.40 -0.01
C SER A 36 -10.14 6.83 -0.53
N TRP A 37 -9.99 6.99 -1.84
CA TRP A 37 -9.87 8.31 -2.45
C TRP A 37 -10.79 8.46 -3.67
N PRO A 38 -11.88 9.22 -3.56
CA PRO A 38 -12.87 9.36 -4.65
C PRO A 38 -12.32 10.08 -5.88
N GLY A 39 -11.24 10.87 -5.74
CA GLY A 39 -10.64 11.61 -6.85
C GLY A 39 -9.56 10.85 -7.64
N LEU A 40 -9.35 9.56 -7.38
CA LEU A 40 -8.21 8.84 -7.95
C LEU A 40 -8.56 8.45 -9.39
N GLN A 41 -7.89 9.11 -10.34
CA GLN A 41 -8.13 8.87 -11.76
C GLN A 41 -7.74 7.42 -12.14
N PRO A 42 -8.48 6.78 -13.07
CA PRO A 42 -8.21 5.41 -13.55
C PRO A 42 -6.76 5.12 -13.92
N GLU A 43 -6.07 6.09 -14.54
CA GLU A 43 -4.66 5.99 -14.94
C GLU A 43 -3.67 5.88 -13.77
N ASN A 44 -4.01 6.42 -12.61
CA ASN A 44 -3.15 6.39 -11.42
C ASN A 44 -3.22 5.05 -10.70
N TRP A 45 -4.34 4.33 -10.84
CA TRP A 45 -4.52 3.02 -10.21
C TRP A 45 -3.47 2.02 -10.65
N LYS A 46 -3.04 2.05 -11.92
CA LYS A 46 -1.96 1.18 -12.40
C LYS A 46 -0.69 1.34 -11.55
N ARG A 47 -0.26 2.59 -11.33
CA ARG A 47 0.94 2.89 -10.53
C ARG A 47 0.77 2.50 -9.07
N VAL A 48 -0.42 2.72 -8.51
CA VAL A 48 -0.74 2.29 -7.13
C VAL A 48 -0.63 0.78 -7.01
N LEU A 49 -1.25 0.03 -7.91
CA LEU A 49 -1.29 -1.43 -7.88
C LEU A 49 0.10 -2.05 -8.09
N GLU A 50 0.92 -1.45 -8.95
CA GLU A 50 2.33 -1.83 -9.16
C GLU A 50 3.22 -1.53 -7.95
N ALA A 51 2.87 -0.54 -7.13
CA ALA A 51 3.64 -0.17 -5.93
C ALA A 51 3.31 -1.03 -4.70
N ILE A 52 2.22 -1.80 -4.74
CA ILE A 52 1.80 -2.65 -3.62
C ILE A 52 2.63 -3.94 -3.62
N ASP A 53 3.32 -4.18 -2.51
CA ASP A 53 3.96 -5.47 -2.24
C ASP A 53 2.95 -6.47 -1.66
N PHE A 54 2.43 -7.35 -2.50
CA PHE A 54 1.47 -8.39 -2.09
C PHE A 54 2.10 -9.51 -1.26
N SER A 55 3.43 -9.59 -1.15
CA SER A 55 4.12 -10.63 -0.36
C SER A 55 4.00 -10.40 1.16
N THR A 56 3.71 -9.16 1.56
CA THR A 56 3.58 -8.74 2.96
C THR A 56 2.19 -8.24 3.32
N LEU A 57 1.40 -7.82 2.32
CA LEU A 57 0.07 -7.27 2.53
C LEU A 57 -0.97 -8.34 2.90
N GLU A 58 -1.68 -8.12 4.00
CA GLU A 58 -2.75 -8.98 4.51
C GLU A 58 -4.14 -8.38 4.29
N GLU A 59 -4.27 -7.06 4.34
CA GLU A 59 -5.54 -6.35 4.17
C GLU A 59 -5.41 -5.21 3.15
N LEU A 60 -6.23 -5.23 2.12
CA LEU A 60 -6.29 -4.23 1.06
C LEU A 60 -7.70 -3.66 0.97
N ILE A 61 -7.84 -2.35 1.17
CA ILE A 61 -9.10 -1.62 1.04
C ILE A 61 -8.93 -0.62 -0.09
N LEU A 62 -9.68 -0.80 -1.18
CA LEU A 62 -9.69 0.10 -2.33
C LEU A 62 -11.12 0.63 -2.51
N MET A 63 -11.34 1.87 -2.10
CA MET A 63 -12.64 2.53 -2.23
C MET A 63 -12.52 3.75 -3.14
N GLY A 64 -13.52 3.95 -3.99
CA GLY A 64 -13.59 5.08 -4.91
C GLY A 64 -14.24 4.71 -6.23
N GLU A 65 -15.11 5.58 -6.72
CA GLU A 65 -15.87 5.37 -7.96
C GLU A 65 -14.96 5.22 -9.20
N GLY A 66 -13.68 5.58 -9.11
CA GLY A 66 -12.70 5.41 -10.18
C GLY A 66 -12.12 3.99 -10.34
N PHE A 67 -12.39 3.07 -9.41
CA PHE A 67 -11.88 1.69 -9.49
C PHE A 67 -12.85 0.81 -10.29
N SER A 68 -12.54 0.57 -11.58
CA SER A 68 -13.36 -0.22 -12.50
C SER A 68 -12.89 -1.67 -12.63
N ILE A 69 -13.56 -2.43 -13.50
CA ILE A 69 -13.19 -3.81 -13.82
C ILE A 69 -11.79 -3.91 -14.44
N GLU A 70 -11.38 -2.92 -15.21
CA GLU A 70 -10.02 -2.84 -15.77
C GLU A 70 -8.97 -2.73 -14.65
N GLN A 71 -9.23 -1.97 -13.59
CA GLN A 71 -8.33 -1.90 -12.44
C GLN A 71 -8.36 -3.18 -11.62
N PHE A 72 -9.52 -3.85 -11.52
CA PHE A 72 -9.59 -5.15 -10.85
C PHE A 72 -8.76 -6.22 -11.58
N GLU A 73 -8.82 -6.25 -12.91
CA GLU A 73 -7.96 -7.12 -13.72
C GLU A 73 -6.47 -6.83 -13.50
N GLN A 74 -6.09 -5.55 -13.45
CA GLN A 74 -4.71 -5.15 -13.16
C GLN A 74 -4.26 -5.58 -11.77
N LEU A 75 -5.14 -5.48 -10.77
CA LEU A 75 -4.87 -5.94 -9.41
C LEU A 75 -4.58 -7.43 -9.41
N VAL A 76 -5.48 -8.24 -9.98
CA VAL A 76 -5.32 -9.70 -10.07
C VAL A 76 -4.03 -10.07 -10.82
N LYS A 77 -3.72 -9.37 -11.92
CA LYS A 77 -2.47 -9.59 -12.65
C LYS A 77 -1.22 -9.29 -11.80
N SER A 78 -1.22 -8.17 -11.08
CA SER A 78 -0.10 -7.79 -10.21
C SER A 78 0.11 -8.81 -9.07
N MET A 79 -0.98 -9.36 -8.54
CA MET A 79 -0.92 -10.44 -7.56
C MET A 79 -0.38 -11.75 -8.16
N ALA A 80 -0.75 -12.07 -9.40
CA ALA A 80 -0.24 -13.24 -10.11
C ALA A 80 1.27 -13.16 -10.32
N ASP A 81 1.79 -11.98 -10.65
CA ASP A 81 3.23 -11.71 -10.83
C ASP A 81 4.01 -11.86 -9.50
N THR A 82 3.32 -11.78 -8.36
CA THR A 82 3.91 -11.91 -7.00
C THR A 82 3.76 -13.33 -6.43
N LYS A 83 3.29 -14.32 -7.20
CA LYS A 83 3.21 -15.71 -6.72
C LYS A 83 4.61 -16.30 -6.44
N PRO A 84 4.75 -17.19 -5.44
CA PRO A 84 3.72 -17.78 -4.59
C PRO A 84 3.50 -17.06 -3.24
N THR A 85 4.02 -15.85 -3.03
CA THR A 85 4.16 -15.26 -1.69
C THR A 85 2.97 -14.40 -1.26
N VAL A 86 1.92 -14.31 -2.07
CA VAL A 86 0.74 -13.48 -1.77
C VAL A 86 0.13 -13.84 -0.40
N ARG A 87 0.07 -12.87 0.52
CA ARG A 87 -0.46 -13.05 1.88
C ARG A 87 -1.84 -12.46 2.11
N LEU A 88 -2.46 -11.89 1.07
CA LEU A 88 -3.71 -11.18 1.21
C LEU A 88 -4.82 -12.08 1.80
N GLN A 89 -5.44 -11.61 2.88
CA GLN A 89 -6.53 -12.27 3.60
C GLN A 89 -7.85 -11.53 3.42
N SER A 90 -7.81 -10.22 3.20
CA SER A 90 -9.00 -9.39 3.04
C SER A 90 -8.81 -8.39 1.91
N LEU A 91 -9.78 -8.36 0.98
CA LEU A 91 -9.88 -7.36 -0.08
C LEU A 91 -11.26 -6.68 0.02
N ASP A 92 -11.28 -5.38 0.22
CA ASP A 92 -12.51 -4.57 0.23
C ASP A 92 -12.55 -3.68 -1.02
N LEU A 93 -13.53 -3.90 -1.88
CA LEU A 93 -13.82 -3.13 -3.09
C LEU A 93 -15.21 -2.47 -3.01
N THR A 94 -15.68 -2.18 -1.80
CA THR A 94 -16.93 -1.45 -1.57
C THR A 94 -16.82 -0.02 -2.13
N SER A 95 -17.94 0.52 -2.61
CA SER A 95 -18.01 1.87 -3.18
C SER A 95 -17.06 2.08 -4.36
N THR A 96 -16.95 1.06 -5.22
CA THR A 96 -16.18 1.09 -6.47
C THR A 96 -17.11 1.06 -7.69
N ALA A 97 -16.58 1.36 -8.88
CA ALA A 97 -17.36 1.22 -10.12
C ALA A 97 -17.75 -0.24 -10.43
N LEU A 98 -17.16 -1.22 -9.74
CA LEU A 98 -17.53 -2.63 -9.87
C LEU A 98 -18.99 -2.90 -9.48
N GLU A 99 -19.55 -2.13 -8.54
CA GLU A 99 -20.95 -2.28 -8.11
C GLU A 99 -21.94 -1.99 -9.25
N LYS A 100 -21.53 -1.15 -10.21
CA LYS A 100 -22.32 -0.75 -11.38
C LYS A 100 -21.88 -1.51 -12.66
N CYS A 101 -21.02 -2.52 -12.54
CA CYS A 101 -20.50 -3.24 -13.69
C CYS A 101 -21.59 -4.09 -14.36
N GLN A 102 -21.94 -3.76 -15.60
CA GLN A 102 -22.94 -4.51 -16.38
C GLN A 102 -22.40 -5.81 -16.98
N ASN A 103 -21.07 -5.94 -17.12
CA ASN A 103 -20.44 -7.12 -17.69
C ASN A 103 -20.17 -8.18 -16.62
N THR A 104 -21.24 -8.83 -16.17
CA THR A 104 -21.22 -9.82 -15.09
C THR A 104 -20.32 -11.03 -15.41
N ASN A 105 -20.30 -11.48 -16.67
CA ASN A 105 -19.43 -12.60 -17.10
C ASN A 105 -17.94 -12.26 -16.96
N ARG A 106 -17.54 -11.05 -17.37
CA ARG A 106 -16.16 -10.58 -17.23
C ARG A 106 -15.82 -10.42 -15.75
N LEU A 107 -16.71 -9.82 -14.98
CA LEU A 107 -16.51 -9.63 -13.54
C LEU A 107 -16.33 -10.97 -12.82
N GLN A 108 -17.18 -11.96 -13.11
CA GLN A 108 -17.07 -13.31 -12.55
C GLN A 108 -15.73 -13.96 -12.90
N THR A 109 -15.30 -13.87 -14.16
CA THR A 109 -13.99 -14.40 -14.60
C THR A 109 -12.84 -13.80 -13.78
N VAL A 110 -12.87 -12.50 -13.50
CA VAL A 110 -11.82 -11.84 -12.69
C VAL A 110 -11.88 -12.27 -11.23
N TYR A 111 -13.07 -12.47 -10.66
CA TYR A 111 -13.21 -13.05 -9.33
C TYR A 111 -12.66 -14.47 -9.24
N ASP A 112 -12.93 -15.31 -10.24
CA ASP A 112 -12.48 -16.69 -10.26
C ASP A 112 -10.94 -16.72 -10.31
N MET A 113 -10.33 -15.90 -11.16
CA MET A 113 -8.87 -15.73 -11.18
C MET A 113 -8.33 -15.25 -9.83
N PHE A 114 -8.96 -14.26 -9.18
CA PHE A 114 -8.57 -13.82 -7.84
C PHE A 114 -8.62 -14.97 -6.82
N ARG A 115 -9.68 -15.79 -6.84
CA ARG A 115 -9.84 -16.95 -5.95
C ARG A 115 -8.78 -18.03 -6.19
N GLU A 116 -8.29 -18.20 -7.41
CA GLU A 116 -7.16 -19.09 -7.68
C GLU A 116 -5.82 -18.56 -7.15
N LEU A 117 -5.67 -17.23 -7.04
CA LEU A 117 -4.47 -16.62 -6.47
C LEU A 117 -4.49 -16.67 -4.94
N VAL A 118 -5.63 -16.36 -4.33
CA VAL A 118 -5.81 -16.25 -2.88
C VAL A 118 -7.13 -16.92 -2.45
N PRO A 119 -7.18 -18.26 -2.42
CA PRO A 119 -8.44 -18.99 -2.19
C PRO A 119 -9.06 -18.74 -0.82
N ARG A 120 -8.24 -18.38 0.16
CA ARG A 120 -8.66 -18.12 1.54
C ARG A 120 -8.99 -16.66 1.82
N ALA A 121 -8.76 -15.75 0.88
CA ALA A 121 -9.07 -14.35 1.08
C ALA A 121 -10.59 -14.12 1.10
N THR A 122 -11.04 -13.28 2.02
CA THR A 122 -12.38 -12.72 1.99
C THR A 122 -12.37 -11.52 1.05
N ILE A 123 -13.34 -11.49 0.13
CA ILE A 123 -13.55 -10.34 -0.76
C ILE A 123 -14.90 -9.72 -0.42
N ARG A 124 -14.90 -8.42 -0.08
CA ARG A 124 -16.12 -7.64 0.13
C ARG A 124 -16.31 -6.75 -1.06
N VAL A 125 -17.36 -7.03 -1.82
CA VAL A 125 -17.91 -6.12 -2.82
C VAL A 125 -19.37 -6.05 -2.48
N ILE A 126 -19.92 -4.86 -2.24
CA ILE A 126 -21.36 -4.75 -2.00
C ILE A 126 -22.05 -5.14 -3.31
N SER A 127 -22.57 -6.35 -3.33
CA SER A 127 -23.35 -6.89 -4.44
C SER A 127 -24.72 -6.22 -4.45
N MET A 128 -24.99 -5.42 -5.49
CA MET A 128 -26.33 -5.08 -5.94
C MET A 128 -27.02 -6.30 -6.57
N TRP A 129 -27.34 -7.32 -5.79
CA TRP A 129 -28.28 -8.37 -6.23
C TRP A 129 -29.09 -8.84 -5.01
N SER A 130 -30.22 -8.16 -4.81
CA SER A 130 -31.39 -8.64 -4.05
C SER A 130 -32.40 -9.24 -5.03
#